data_AF-A0A1V6LPP3-F1
#
_entry.id   AF-A0A1V6LPP3-F1
#
_cell.length_a   1.000
_cell.length_b   1.000
_cell.length_c   1.000
_cell.angle_alpha   90.00
_cell.angle_beta   90.00
_cell.angle_gamma   90.00
#
_symmetry.space_group_name_H-M   'P 1'
#
loop_
_entity.id
_entity.type
_entity.pdbx_description
1 polymer ?
#
loop_
_entity_poly.entity_id
_entity_poly.type
_entity_poly.pdbx_seq_one_letter_code
_entity_poly.pdbx_strand_id
1 'polypeptide(L)'
;MNRWVYRTIIIAVFMAVNFFIIRGIGSILAFIKSGADREQMMAKVLKVNDYYKPVFTWRNLENPGREFLEKNQKEVQRDYADSWYVKNLNFSVNSKKGIADFYTDSSRVNIYRNIDLNKKNNITVHGTTLNHAIDVNFYSADGKLVSFDDNNVTEVYKVYQKDSLIARNTTTSNYKVVMLLEDGFWRIRHMVREQANEVVVGSKDTVVEDLVTREGKKLMYKNKPFYIKGINYYPKDSPWEMFGPKFKDSIIEQDFRKVADLGFNTVRIFVNFTDFGKENVKPEYLEQLRATLNIAEKQDLKVIVTLFDFFGQYDIINWSITEQHLKGIVAPFKAHKAILAWDVKNEADLDMNVHSVEQVQHWLEFALERIRFYDPNHLVTIGWLHPHPYFIENGTTDFLTFHFYEKTTRFPVVYPKLLKESNKPVVLGEFGLHTWKKAFFGNSEKAQAEHFQYIFKFLEEGEKHFIAWTLYDFPELPKEVFGSLPWRTLPQKNMGILDKNGKPKKVLEVFP
;
A
#
# COMPACT_ATOMS: atom_id res chain seq x y z
N MET A 1 49.96 -33.49 -12.52
CA MET A 1 50.02 -32.03 -12.75
C MET A 1 50.74 -31.38 -11.57
N ASN A 2 51.78 -30.58 -11.83
CA ASN A 2 52.69 -30.05 -10.79
C ASN A 2 51.95 -29.08 -9.85
N ARG A 3 52.18 -29.18 -8.53
CA ARG A 3 51.48 -28.40 -7.49
C ARG A 3 51.58 -26.88 -7.70
N TRP A 4 52.68 -26.44 -8.32
CA TRP A 4 52.91 -25.06 -8.71
C TRP A 4 51.99 -24.59 -9.83
N VAL A 5 51.77 -25.42 -10.84
CA VAL A 5 50.87 -25.09 -11.97
C VAL A 5 49.43 -24.94 -11.48
N TYR A 6 48.99 -25.80 -10.55
CA TYR A 6 47.63 -25.70 -9.97
C TYR A 6 47.44 -24.43 -9.14
N ARG A 7 48.44 -24.03 -8.35
CA ARG A 7 48.39 -22.78 -7.56
C ARG A 7 48.39 -21.54 -8.47
N THR A 8 49.19 -21.53 -9.53
CA THR A 8 49.22 -20.42 -10.49
C THR A 8 47.89 -20.27 -11.22
N ILE A 9 47.26 -21.37 -11.62
CA ILE A 9 45.94 -21.34 -12.26
C ILE A 9 44.87 -20.81 -11.29
N ILE A 10 44.85 -21.26 -10.03
CA ILE A 10 43.89 -20.79 -9.04
C ILE A 10 44.05 -19.28 -8.78
N ILE A 11 45.28 -18.80 -8.63
CA ILE A 11 45.55 -17.37 -8.40
C ILE A 11 45.12 -16.55 -9.63
N ALA A 12 45.40 -17.02 -10.85
CA ALA A 12 44.98 -16.35 -12.08
C ALA A 12 43.45 -16.29 -12.20
N VAL A 13 42.74 -17.38 -11.89
CA VAL A 13 41.26 -17.41 -11.89
C VAL A 13 40.70 -16.48 -10.80
N PHE A 14 41.28 -16.48 -9.61
CA PHE A 14 40.86 -15.60 -8.52
C PHE A 14 41.03 -14.12 -8.89
N MET A 15 42.15 -13.74 -9.50
CA MET A 15 42.39 -12.37 -9.97
C MET A 15 41.43 -11.98 -11.10
N ALA A 16 41.16 -12.88 -12.05
CA ALA A 16 40.21 -12.64 -13.14
C ALA A 16 38.79 -12.43 -12.61
N VAL A 17 38.33 -13.29 -11.69
CA VAL A 17 36.99 -13.17 -11.07
C VAL A 17 36.86 -11.86 -10.31
N ASN A 18 37.84 -11.48 -9.50
CA ASN A 18 37.79 -10.21 -8.76
C ASN A 18 37.85 -8.99 -9.71
N PHE A 19 38.61 -9.05 -10.80
CA PHE A 19 38.62 -8.00 -11.82
C PHE A 19 37.23 -7.80 -12.45
N PHE A 20 36.52 -8.88 -12.78
CA PHE A 20 35.16 -8.79 -13.32
C PHE A 20 34.13 -8.31 -12.28
N ILE A 21 34.29 -8.68 -11.00
CA ILE A 21 33.43 -8.19 -9.92
C ILE A 21 33.63 -6.67 -9.72
N ILE A 22 34.88 -6.21 -9.64
CA ILE A 22 35.21 -4.79 -9.47
C ILE A 22 34.75 -3.99 -10.69
N ARG A 23 34.93 -4.51 -11.91
CA ARG A 23 34.42 -3.89 -13.14
C ARG A 23 32.89 -3.85 -13.16
N GLY A 24 32.22 -4.91 -12.69
CA GLY A 24 30.76 -4.97 -12.55
C GLY A 24 30.26 -3.90 -11.59
N ILE A 25 30.81 -3.83 -10.38
CA ILE A 25 30.49 -2.82 -9.36
C ILE A 25 30.80 -1.41 -9.89
N GLY A 26 31.94 -1.22 -10.57
CA GLY A 26 32.32 0.05 -11.19
C GLY A 26 31.36 0.48 -12.30
N SER A 27 30.86 -0.46 -13.12
CA SER A 27 29.86 -0.18 -14.15
C SER A 27 28.49 0.16 -13.57
N ILE A 28 28.10 -0.49 -12.47
CA ILE A 28 26.86 -0.20 -11.74
C ILE A 28 26.96 1.18 -11.07
N LEU A 29 28.08 1.50 -10.43
CA LEU A 29 28.31 2.82 -9.83
C LEU A 29 28.41 3.92 -10.90
N ALA A 30 29.03 3.66 -12.05
CA ALA A 30 29.08 4.61 -13.17
C ALA A 30 27.70 4.81 -13.81
N PHE A 31 26.89 3.75 -13.90
CA PHE A 31 25.50 3.80 -14.35
C PHE A 31 24.63 4.66 -13.41
N ILE A 32 24.73 4.44 -12.10
CA ILE A 32 24.03 5.22 -11.04
C ILE A 32 24.46 6.70 -11.02
N LYS A 33 25.72 7.00 -11.39
CA LYS A 33 26.25 8.38 -11.39
C LYS A 33 26.08 9.13 -12.72
N SER A 34 25.77 8.43 -13.82
CA SER A 34 25.58 9.04 -15.13
C SER A 34 24.12 9.49 -15.30
N GLY A 35 23.88 10.71 -15.80
CA GLY A 35 22.54 11.24 -16.07
C GLY A 35 21.69 10.46 -17.10
N ALA A 36 22.12 9.26 -17.50
CA ALA A 36 21.42 8.33 -18.38
C ALA A 36 20.12 7.78 -17.77
N ASP A 37 20.00 7.77 -16.42
CA ASP A 37 18.81 7.28 -15.73
C ASP A 37 17.56 8.13 -16.03
N ARG A 38 17.73 9.46 -16.21
CA ARG A 38 16.62 10.39 -16.50
C ARG A 38 16.05 10.20 -17.92
N GLU A 39 16.90 9.97 -18.92
CA GLU A 39 16.47 9.72 -20.30
C GLU A 39 15.91 8.29 -20.49
N GLN A 40 16.46 7.30 -19.78
CA GLN A 40 15.94 5.93 -19.80
C GLN A 40 14.62 5.80 -19.04
N MET A 41 14.44 6.48 -17.90
CA MET A 41 13.13 6.63 -17.26
C MET A 41 12.11 7.24 -18.22
N MET A 42 12.49 8.31 -18.94
CA MET A 42 11.64 8.95 -19.95
C MET A 42 11.27 8.03 -21.13
N ALA A 43 12.21 7.22 -21.63
CA ALA A 43 11.95 6.29 -22.72
C ALA A 43 11.03 5.12 -22.32
N LYS A 44 11.09 4.70 -21.05
CA LYS A 44 10.23 3.63 -20.50
C LYS A 44 8.81 4.13 -20.19
N VAL A 45 8.68 5.41 -19.83
CA VAL A 45 7.44 6.08 -19.44
C VAL A 45 6.54 6.46 -20.64
N LEU A 46 7.12 6.77 -21.80
CA LEU A 46 6.33 7.20 -22.99
C LEU A 46 5.59 6.05 -23.71
N LYS A 47 5.70 4.81 -23.24
CA LYS A 47 4.91 3.68 -23.75
C LYS A 47 3.72 3.43 -22.83
N VAL A 48 2.54 3.90 -23.24
CA VAL A 48 1.22 3.65 -22.66
C VAL A 48 1.10 4.05 -21.17
N ASN A 49 0.17 4.95 -20.87
CA ASN A 49 -0.09 5.47 -19.54
C ASN A 49 -0.71 4.40 -18.60
N ASP A 50 0.10 3.43 -18.17
CA ASP A 50 -0.30 2.40 -17.22
C ASP A 50 -0.17 2.87 -15.76
N TYR A 51 0.57 3.96 -15.51
CA TYR A 51 1.00 4.37 -14.16
C TYR A 51 0.25 5.59 -13.60
N TYR A 52 -0.43 6.38 -14.44
CA TYR A 52 -1.18 7.56 -14.01
C TYR A 52 -2.69 7.40 -14.26
N LYS A 53 -3.42 7.20 -13.16
CA LYS A 53 -4.82 6.77 -13.15
C LYS A 53 -5.65 7.54 -12.10
N PRO A 54 -5.69 8.89 -12.12
CA PRO A 54 -6.50 9.62 -11.15
C PRO A 54 -7.99 9.27 -11.30
N VAL A 55 -8.77 9.53 -10.26
CA VAL A 55 -10.21 9.26 -10.24
C VAL A 55 -10.96 10.31 -11.06
N PHE A 56 -11.56 9.90 -12.17
CA PHE A 56 -12.44 10.76 -12.98
C PHE A 56 -13.91 10.55 -12.63
N THR A 57 -14.66 11.65 -12.52
CA THR A 57 -16.13 11.64 -12.39
C THR A 57 -16.71 12.65 -13.37
N TRP A 58 -17.62 12.21 -14.25
CA TRP A 58 -18.41 13.11 -15.10
C TRP A 58 -19.71 13.45 -14.37
N ARG A 59 -19.98 14.74 -14.15
CA ARG A 59 -21.12 15.22 -13.37
C ARG A 59 -22.20 15.82 -14.26
N ASN A 60 -21.81 16.77 -15.11
CA ASN A 60 -22.69 17.34 -16.13
C ASN A 60 -22.19 16.98 -17.54
N LEU A 61 -23.10 16.45 -18.35
CA LEU A 61 -22.88 16.09 -19.76
C LEU A 61 -23.82 16.84 -20.71
N GLU A 62 -24.71 17.68 -20.16
CA GLU A 62 -25.60 18.51 -20.97
C GLU A 62 -24.77 19.48 -21.80
N ASN A 63 -24.98 19.45 -23.11
CA ASN A 63 -24.25 20.29 -24.02
C ASN A 63 -25.22 20.92 -25.04
N PRO A 64 -25.23 22.26 -25.18
CA PRO A 64 -26.11 22.93 -26.13
C PRO A 64 -25.76 22.66 -27.61
N GLY A 65 -24.53 22.22 -27.92
CA GLY A 65 -24.08 21.99 -29.30
C GLY A 65 -24.58 20.66 -29.89
N ARG A 66 -24.01 19.54 -29.41
CA ARG A 66 -24.35 18.17 -29.81
C ARG A 66 -24.23 17.22 -28.63
N GLU A 67 -24.85 16.06 -28.72
CA GLU A 67 -24.71 15.03 -27.69
C GLU A 67 -23.24 14.63 -27.48
N PHE A 68 -22.82 14.57 -26.21
CA PHE A 68 -21.47 14.19 -25.79
C PHE A 68 -21.46 12.72 -25.35
N LEU A 69 -21.33 11.84 -26.34
CA LEU A 69 -21.45 10.38 -26.17
C LEU A 69 -20.34 9.80 -25.30
N GLU A 70 -20.58 8.63 -24.73
CA GLU A 70 -19.60 7.90 -23.89
C GLU A 70 -18.26 7.66 -24.61
N LYS A 71 -18.29 7.44 -25.93
CA LYS A 71 -17.06 7.33 -26.74
C LYS A 71 -16.23 8.61 -26.67
N ASN A 72 -16.87 9.77 -26.81
CA ASN A 72 -16.19 11.07 -26.77
C ASN A 72 -15.64 11.36 -25.37
N GLN A 73 -16.39 11.01 -24.32
CA GLN A 73 -15.94 11.10 -22.93
C GLN A 73 -14.65 10.30 -22.71
N LYS A 74 -14.60 9.05 -23.18
CA LYS A 74 -13.41 8.18 -23.06
C LYS A 74 -12.20 8.75 -23.79
N GLU A 75 -12.38 9.27 -25.01
CA GLU A 75 -11.29 9.87 -25.80
C GLU A 75 -10.75 11.14 -25.13
N VAL A 76 -11.63 12.06 -24.73
CA VAL A 76 -11.25 13.30 -24.05
C VAL A 76 -10.58 12.99 -22.70
N GLN A 77 -11.15 12.10 -21.89
CA GLN A 77 -10.60 11.72 -20.59
C GLN A 77 -9.19 11.13 -20.73
N ARG A 78 -8.98 10.22 -21.68
CA ARG A 78 -7.67 9.61 -21.92
C ARG A 78 -6.62 10.67 -22.24
N ASP A 79 -6.89 11.49 -23.24
CA ASP A 79 -5.92 12.47 -23.72
C ASP A 79 -5.72 13.63 -22.71
N TYR A 80 -6.75 13.98 -21.93
CA TYR A 80 -6.66 14.93 -20.82
C TYR A 80 -5.81 14.39 -19.66
N ALA A 81 -6.00 13.12 -19.28
CA ALA A 81 -5.17 12.46 -18.29
C ALA A 81 -3.70 12.38 -18.76
N ASP A 82 -3.47 12.01 -20.01
CA ASP A 82 -2.13 11.97 -20.58
C ASP A 82 -1.47 13.36 -20.62
N SER A 83 -2.26 14.41 -20.85
CA SER A 83 -1.78 15.79 -20.79
C SER A 83 -1.25 16.16 -19.39
N TRP A 84 -1.94 15.74 -18.32
CA TRP A 84 -1.46 15.94 -16.95
C TRP A 84 -0.23 15.10 -16.65
N TYR A 85 -0.23 13.84 -17.05
CA TYR A 85 0.89 12.93 -16.87
C TYR A 85 2.18 13.46 -17.48
N VAL A 86 2.13 13.80 -18.77
CA VAL A 86 3.28 14.31 -19.53
C VAL A 86 3.78 15.62 -18.93
N LYS A 87 2.88 16.51 -18.48
CA LYS A 87 3.27 17.74 -17.79
C LYS A 87 4.03 17.44 -16.49
N ASN A 88 3.49 16.60 -15.62
CA ASN A 88 4.10 16.25 -14.33
C ASN A 88 5.46 15.55 -14.50
N LEU A 89 5.55 14.62 -15.45
CA LEU A 89 6.78 13.93 -15.78
C LEU A 89 7.86 14.88 -16.31
N ASN A 90 7.49 15.80 -17.21
CA ASN A 90 8.46 16.74 -17.76
C ASN A 90 8.97 17.73 -16.71
N PHE A 91 8.16 18.09 -15.71
CA PHE A 91 8.60 18.90 -14.56
C PHE A 91 9.53 18.16 -13.59
N SER A 92 9.45 16.83 -13.49
CA SER A 92 10.31 16.06 -12.59
C SER A 92 11.73 15.89 -13.14
N VAL A 93 11.91 15.94 -14.46
CA VAL A 93 13.24 15.80 -15.10
C VAL A 93 13.67 17.03 -15.91
N ASN A 94 12.87 18.10 -15.93
CA ASN A 94 13.08 19.30 -16.73
C ASN A 94 13.33 19.03 -18.23
N SER A 95 12.48 18.18 -18.82
CA SER A 95 12.47 17.90 -20.27
C SER A 95 11.28 18.59 -20.93
N LYS A 96 11.27 18.65 -22.27
CA LYS A 96 10.14 19.15 -23.07
C LYS A 96 9.49 18.04 -23.92
N LYS A 97 9.95 16.80 -23.76
CA LYS A 97 9.61 15.67 -24.63
C LYS A 97 8.14 15.28 -24.49
N GLY A 98 7.46 15.10 -25.62
CA GLY A 98 6.05 14.68 -25.68
C GLY A 98 5.02 15.76 -25.35
N ILE A 99 5.40 16.92 -24.82
CA ILE A 99 4.44 18.00 -24.49
C ILE A 99 3.67 18.47 -25.73
N ALA A 100 4.34 18.54 -26.89
CA ALA A 100 3.73 18.98 -28.14
C ALA A 100 2.58 18.07 -28.62
N ASP A 101 2.54 16.81 -28.18
CA ASP A 101 1.51 15.86 -28.59
C ASP A 101 0.18 16.12 -27.88
N PHE A 102 0.23 16.76 -26.69
CA PHE A 102 -0.91 16.97 -25.78
C PHE A 102 -1.26 18.45 -25.55
N TYR A 103 -0.40 19.37 -25.97
CA TYR A 103 -0.58 20.81 -25.80
C TYR A 103 -0.34 21.54 -27.12
N THR A 104 -1.30 22.38 -27.51
CA THR A 104 -1.18 23.24 -28.70
C THR A 104 0.02 24.19 -28.60
N ASP A 105 0.45 24.74 -29.73
CA ASP A 105 1.59 25.66 -29.83
C ASP A 105 1.53 26.82 -28.84
N SER A 106 0.35 27.40 -28.62
CA SER A 106 0.16 28.53 -27.69
C SER A 106 0.20 28.09 -26.23
N SER A 107 -0.36 26.93 -25.89
CA SER A 107 -0.47 26.48 -24.49
C SER A 107 0.86 25.98 -23.93
N ARG A 108 1.72 25.39 -24.76
CA ARG A 108 3.03 24.89 -24.32
C ARG A 108 4.07 25.97 -24.01
N VAL A 109 3.87 27.22 -24.47
CA VAL A 109 4.82 28.34 -24.24
C VAL A 109 5.12 28.53 -22.75
N ASN A 110 4.07 28.56 -21.91
CA ASN A 110 4.23 28.75 -20.47
C ASN A 110 4.85 27.52 -19.79
N ILE A 111 4.51 26.31 -20.24
CA ILE A 111 5.07 25.07 -19.72
C ILE A 111 6.58 25.03 -20.00
N TYR A 112 6.99 25.32 -21.24
CA TYR A 112 8.40 25.39 -21.63
C TYR A 112 9.17 26.46 -20.87
N ARG A 113 8.57 27.65 -20.68
CA ARG A 113 9.19 28.71 -19.87
C ARG A 113 9.43 28.26 -18.42
N ASN A 114 8.46 27.58 -17.82
CA ASN A 114 8.59 27.07 -16.45
C ASN A 114 9.65 25.97 -16.35
N ILE A 115 9.72 25.06 -17.33
CA ILE A 115 10.77 24.04 -17.40
C ILE A 115 12.15 24.68 -17.54
N ASP A 116 12.30 25.69 -18.40
CA ASP A 116 13.57 26.40 -18.58
C ASP A 116 13.98 27.16 -17.31
N LEU A 117 13.02 27.78 -16.62
CA LEU A 117 13.22 28.44 -15.33
C LEU A 117 13.65 27.44 -14.25
N ASN A 118 12.97 26.29 -14.16
CA ASN A 118 13.30 25.23 -13.22
C ASN A 118 14.71 24.69 -13.47
N LYS A 119 15.03 24.41 -14.74
CA LYS A 119 16.37 23.96 -15.15
C LYS A 119 17.45 24.98 -14.78
N LYS A 120 17.22 26.28 -15.05
CA LYS A 120 18.15 27.36 -14.67
C LYS A 120 18.40 27.43 -13.16
N ASN A 121 17.38 27.17 -12.35
CA ASN A 121 17.45 27.26 -10.89
C ASN A 121 17.75 25.93 -10.19
N ASN A 122 18.01 24.85 -10.95
CA ASN A 122 18.17 23.48 -10.44
C ASN A 122 16.98 23.03 -9.60
N ILE A 123 15.77 23.39 -10.02
CA ILE A 123 14.51 22.99 -9.40
C ILE A 123 13.93 21.81 -10.17
N THR A 124 13.45 20.78 -9.49
CA THR A 124 12.56 19.76 -10.08
C THR A 124 11.26 19.71 -9.29
N VAL A 125 10.16 19.47 -9.99
CA VAL A 125 8.84 19.34 -9.35
C VAL A 125 8.30 17.96 -9.65
N HIS A 126 8.14 17.17 -8.61
CA HIS A 126 7.61 15.82 -8.68
C HIS A 126 6.18 15.89 -8.19
N GLY A 127 5.19 15.54 -9.02
CA GLY A 127 3.80 15.65 -8.61
C GLY A 127 2.87 14.74 -9.38
N THR A 128 1.63 14.70 -8.92
CA THR A 128 0.52 13.98 -9.53
C THR A 128 -0.80 14.67 -9.18
N THR A 129 -1.89 14.22 -9.79
CA THR A 129 -3.25 14.54 -9.34
C THR A 129 -3.94 13.26 -8.89
N LEU A 130 -4.92 13.39 -8.00
CA LEU A 130 -5.63 12.24 -7.42
C LEU A 130 -7.03 12.07 -8.01
N ASN A 131 -7.69 13.18 -8.34
CA ASN A 131 -9.06 13.16 -8.83
C ASN A 131 -9.34 14.35 -9.76
N HIS A 132 -10.38 14.18 -10.57
CA HIS A 132 -10.92 15.14 -11.51
C HIS A 132 -12.45 15.00 -11.55
N ALA A 133 -13.17 16.11 -11.49
CA ALA A 133 -14.62 16.12 -11.55
C ALA A 133 -15.09 17.04 -12.68
N ILE A 134 -15.45 16.43 -13.80
CA ILE A 134 -15.65 17.13 -15.06
C ILE A 134 -17.12 17.52 -15.25
N ASP A 135 -17.32 18.80 -15.54
CA ASP A 135 -18.58 19.40 -15.95
C ASP A 135 -18.42 19.97 -17.36
N VAL A 136 -19.06 19.34 -18.35
CA VAL A 136 -18.98 19.79 -19.75
C VAL A 136 -19.75 21.09 -19.92
N ASN A 137 -19.08 22.12 -20.41
CA ASN A 137 -19.69 23.41 -20.69
C ASN A 137 -20.13 23.52 -22.15
N PHE A 138 -19.29 23.00 -23.07
CA PHE A 138 -19.56 23.07 -24.49
C PHE A 138 -18.80 21.99 -25.25
N TYR A 139 -19.44 21.35 -26.21
CA TYR A 139 -18.86 20.46 -27.19
C TYR A 139 -19.38 20.84 -28.59
N SER A 140 -18.47 21.13 -29.50
CA SER A 140 -18.81 21.72 -30.80
C SER A 140 -19.59 20.75 -31.69
N ALA A 141 -20.44 21.28 -32.58
CA ALA A 141 -21.23 20.47 -33.50
C ALA A 141 -20.36 19.61 -34.44
N ASP A 142 -19.22 20.15 -34.88
CA ASP A 142 -18.23 19.42 -35.70
C ASP A 142 -17.40 18.39 -34.92
N GLY A 143 -17.57 18.35 -33.59
CA GLY A 143 -16.91 17.42 -32.69
C GLY A 143 -15.42 17.67 -32.45
N LYS A 144 -14.90 18.85 -32.82
CA LYS A 144 -13.47 19.18 -32.76
C LYS A 144 -13.04 20.06 -31.58
N LEU A 145 -13.97 20.57 -30.79
CA LEU A 145 -13.68 21.41 -29.63
C LEU A 145 -14.54 20.97 -28.45
N VAL A 146 -13.91 20.83 -27.29
CA VAL A 146 -14.61 20.66 -26.01
C VAL A 146 -14.08 21.67 -25.00
N SER A 147 -14.99 22.26 -24.23
CA SER A 147 -14.66 23.03 -23.03
C SER A 147 -15.40 22.47 -21.84
N PHE A 148 -14.71 22.38 -20.71
CA PHE A 148 -15.26 21.86 -19.47
C PHE A 148 -14.60 22.52 -18.27
N ASP A 149 -15.33 22.51 -17.16
CA ASP A 149 -14.78 22.80 -15.85
C ASP A 149 -14.37 21.49 -15.18
N ASP A 150 -13.19 21.47 -14.57
CA ASP A 150 -12.67 20.37 -13.79
C ASP A 150 -12.52 20.83 -12.34
N ASN A 151 -13.45 20.35 -11.52
CA ASN A 151 -13.69 20.86 -10.18
C ASN A 151 -13.00 20.00 -9.12
N ASN A 152 -12.48 20.68 -8.09
CA ASN A 152 -11.87 20.06 -6.90
C ASN A 152 -10.70 19.11 -7.22
N VAL A 153 -9.85 19.45 -8.19
CA VAL A 153 -8.66 18.67 -8.54
C VAL A 153 -7.67 18.71 -7.39
N THR A 154 -7.41 17.56 -6.76
CA THR A 154 -6.36 17.44 -5.74
C THR A 154 -5.02 17.15 -6.39
N GLU A 155 -4.12 18.12 -6.33
CA GLU A 155 -2.73 18.04 -6.77
C GLU A 155 -1.82 17.78 -5.57
N VAL A 156 -0.92 16.80 -5.69
CA VAL A 156 0.14 16.55 -4.70
C VAL A 156 1.47 16.78 -5.38
N TYR A 157 2.33 17.61 -4.80
CA TYR A 157 3.65 17.87 -5.36
C TYR A 157 4.74 18.10 -4.32
N LYS A 158 5.96 17.78 -4.73
CA LYS A 158 7.22 17.98 -4.02
C LYS A 158 8.15 18.80 -4.90
N VAL A 159 8.78 19.81 -4.31
CA VAL A 159 9.73 20.69 -4.98
C VAL A 159 11.12 20.41 -4.41
N TYR A 160 12.05 20.09 -5.30
CA TYR A 160 13.45 19.88 -4.96
C TYR A 160 14.27 21.00 -5.56
N GLN A 161 15.27 21.50 -4.82
CA GLN A 161 16.28 22.40 -5.32
C GLN A 161 17.66 21.80 -5.05
N LYS A 162 18.45 21.60 -6.11
CA LYS A 162 19.75 20.90 -6.03
C LYS A 162 19.62 19.56 -5.28
N ASP A 163 18.60 18.78 -5.64
CA ASP A 163 18.24 17.48 -5.07
C ASP A 163 17.83 17.50 -3.57
N SER A 164 17.74 18.68 -2.95
CA SER A 164 17.21 18.84 -1.59
C SER A 164 15.72 19.19 -1.64
N LEU A 165 14.89 18.49 -0.86
CA LEU A 165 13.47 18.80 -0.73
C LEU A 165 13.29 20.17 -0.04
N ILE A 166 12.61 21.11 -0.69
CA ILE A 166 12.36 22.46 -0.16
C ILE A 166 10.88 22.74 0.13
N ALA A 167 9.96 22.02 -0.53
CA ALA A 167 8.53 22.16 -0.27
C ALA A 167 7.76 20.88 -0.60
N ARG A 168 6.68 20.66 0.14
CA ARG A 168 5.66 19.64 -0.11
C ARG A 168 4.31 20.31 0.09
N ASN A 169 3.40 20.15 -0.87
CA ASN A 169 2.05 20.65 -0.73
C ASN A 169 1.05 19.68 -1.35
N THR A 170 -0.14 19.66 -0.76
CA THR A 170 -1.36 19.15 -1.37
C THR A 170 -2.28 20.34 -1.56
N THR A 171 -2.78 20.55 -2.78
CA THR A 171 -3.66 21.69 -3.09
C THR A 171 -4.88 21.21 -3.85
N THR A 172 -6.04 21.77 -3.53
CA THR A 172 -7.28 21.54 -4.26
C THR A 172 -7.60 22.78 -5.08
N SER A 173 -7.85 22.62 -6.38
CA SER A 173 -8.09 23.73 -7.31
C SER A 173 -9.19 23.40 -8.32
N ASN A 174 -9.79 24.42 -8.90
CA ASN A 174 -10.67 24.28 -10.05
C ASN A 174 -9.91 24.64 -11.33
N TYR A 175 -10.29 24.03 -12.45
CA TYR A 175 -9.66 24.24 -13.74
C TYR A 175 -10.70 24.49 -14.82
N LYS A 176 -10.53 25.55 -15.60
CA LYS A 176 -11.28 25.76 -16.85
C LYS A 176 -10.43 25.29 -18.00
N VAL A 177 -10.93 24.32 -18.76
CA VAL A 177 -10.16 23.65 -19.81
C VAL A 177 -10.86 23.77 -21.15
N VAL A 178 -10.07 24.03 -22.19
CA VAL A 178 -10.49 23.93 -23.59
C VAL A 178 -9.52 23.00 -24.30
N MET A 179 -10.05 21.98 -24.98
CA MET A 179 -9.29 21.05 -25.80
C MET A 179 -9.75 21.11 -27.25
N LEU A 180 -8.79 20.88 -28.17
CA LEU A 180 -9.01 20.79 -29.61
C LEU A 180 -8.61 19.41 -30.11
N LEU A 181 -9.41 18.83 -31.01
CA LEU A 181 -9.08 17.58 -31.68
C LEU A 181 -8.21 17.89 -32.91
N GLU A 182 -6.92 17.57 -32.81
CA GLU A 182 -5.92 17.78 -33.86
C GLU A 182 -5.24 16.43 -34.17
N ASP A 183 -5.20 16.05 -35.45
CA ASP A 183 -4.57 14.80 -35.90
C ASP A 183 -5.07 13.53 -35.19
N GLY A 184 -6.32 13.54 -34.70
CA GLY A 184 -6.94 12.43 -33.99
C GLY A 184 -6.65 12.38 -32.48
N PHE A 185 -5.97 13.39 -31.93
CA PHE A 185 -5.68 13.51 -30.50
C PHE A 185 -6.25 14.81 -29.92
N TRP A 186 -6.82 14.74 -28.72
CA TRP A 186 -7.26 15.93 -28.01
C TRP A 186 -6.06 16.63 -27.36
N ARG A 187 -5.86 17.90 -27.70
CA ARG A 187 -4.79 18.75 -27.15
C ARG A 187 -5.37 19.88 -26.32
N ILE A 188 -4.75 20.16 -25.18
CA ILE A 188 -5.10 21.31 -24.35
C ILE A 188 -4.74 22.60 -25.08
N ARG A 189 -5.75 23.41 -25.37
CA ARG A 189 -5.63 24.76 -25.92
C ARG A 189 -5.59 25.82 -24.83
N HIS A 190 -6.45 25.70 -23.83
CA HIS A 190 -6.45 26.55 -22.63
C HIS A 190 -6.64 25.71 -21.38
N MET A 191 -5.93 26.06 -20.31
CA MET A 191 -6.09 25.49 -18.97
C MET A 191 -5.81 26.60 -17.98
N VAL A 192 -6.85 27.06 -17.28
CA VAL A 192 -6.78 28.15 -16.30
C VAL A 192 -7.07 27.57 -14.93
N ARG A 193 -6.16 27.79 -13.98
CA ARG A 193 -6.32 27.39 -12.58
C ARG A 193 -7.05 28.48 -11.80
N GLU A 194 -8.07 28.09 -11.05
CA GLU A 194 -8.82 28.93 -10.11
C GLU A 194 -8.70 28.31 -8.70
N GLN A 195 -8.86 29.13 -7.66
CA GLN A 195 -8.91 28.60 -6.29
C GLN A 195 -10.17 27.73 -6.14
N ALA A 196 -10.04 26.58 -5.48
CA ALA A 196 -11.21 25.80 -5.11
C ALA A 196 -12.02 26.56 -4.06
N ASN A 197 -13.34 26.56 -4.21
CA ASN A 197 -14.24 27.24 -3.29
C ASN A 197 -14.38 26.50 -1.94
N GLU A 198 -14.13 25.19 -1.90
CA GLU A 198 -14.23 24.36 -0.70
C GLU A 198 -13.18 23.22 -0.68
N VAL A 199 -12.68 22.87 0.51
CA VAL A 199 -11.91 21.64 0.71
C VAL A 199 -12.91 20.48 0.86
N VAL A 200 -12.92 19.55 -0.10
CA VAL A 200 -13.77 18.36 -0.01
C VAL A 200 -13.22 17.44 1.08
N VAL A 201 -13.81 17.51 2.27
CA VAL A 201 -13.58 16.54 3.35
C VAL A 201 -14.51 15.36 3.14
N GLY A 202 -14.00 14.14 3.27
CA GLY A 202 -14.84 12.93 3.23
C GLY A 202 -15.99 13.06 4.22
N SER A 203 -17.23 12.96 3.74
CA SER A 203 -18.40 13.16 4.57
C SER A 203 -18.68 11.94 5.44
N LYS A 204 -19.00 12.16 6.72
CA LYS A 204 -19.52 11.14 7.65
C LYS A 204 -20.99 10.81 7.37
N ASP A 205 -21.38 10.71 6.11
CA ASP A 205 -22.79 10.54 5.72
C ASP A 205 -23.37 9.19 6.19
N THR A 206 -22.54 8.28 6.69
CA THR A 206 -22.95 6.98 7.22
C THR A 206 -22.46 6.83 8.66
N VAL A 207 -23.32 7.13 9.63
CA VAL A 207 -23.08 6.74 11.02
C VAL A 207 -23.28 5.23 11.11
N VAL A 208 -22.21 4.50 11.40
CA VAL A 208 -22.25 3.04 11.58
C VAL A 208 -22.22 2.77 13.08
N GLU A 209 -23.30 2.21 13.59
CA GLU A 209 -23.37 1.74 14.98
C GLU A 209 -22.61 0.42 15.15
N ASP A 210 -22.24 0.10 16.39
CA ASP A 210 -21.53 -1.14 16.75
C ASP A 210 -20.14 -1.31 16.11
N LEU A 211 -19.39 -0.22 15.99
CA LEU A 211 -17.97 -0.27 15.64
C LEU A 211 -17.07 -0.26 16.88
N VAL A 212 -15.85 -0.77 16.70
CA VAL A 212 -14.78 -0.59 17.68
C VAL A 212 -14.24 0.82 17.53
N THR A 213 -14.20 1.59 18.62
CA THR A 213 -13.69 2.96 18.65
C THR A 213 -12.47 3.07 19.55
N ARG A 214 -11.70 4.16 19.39
CA ARG A 214 -10.59 4.49 20.28
C ARG A 214 -10.98 5.60 21.25
N GLU A 215 -10.66 5.37 22.53
CA GLU A 215 -10.72 6.38 23.59
C GLU A 215 -9.36 6.46 24.30
N GLY A 216 -8.54 7.44 23.93
CA GLY A 216 -7.18 7.57 24.46
C GLY A 216 -6.32 6.34 24.14
N LYS A 217 -5.94 5.57 25.17
CA LYS A 217 -5.18 4.31 25.04
C LYS A 217 -6.05 3.05 25.07
N LYS A 218 -7.38 3.19 25.03
CA LYS A 218 -8.29 2.06 25.08
C LYS A 218 -9.02 1.90 23.76
N LEU A 219 -9.29 0.66 23.39
CA LEU A 219 -10.28 0.31 22.38
C LEU A 219 -11.59 -0.02 23.08
N MET A 220 -12.70 0.44 22.52
CA MET A 220 -14.03 0.32 23.10
C MET A 220 -14.97 -0.32 22.08
N TYR A 221 -15.80 -1.26 22.52
CA TYR A 221 -16.85 -1.88 21.71
C TYR A 221 -18.10 -2.00 22.57
N LYS A 222 -19.24 -1.45 22.10
CA LYS A 222 -20.50 -1.43 22.86
C LYS A 222 -20.33 -0.91 24.30
N ASN A 223 -19.58 0.20 24.45
CA ASN A 223 -19.24 0.84 25.72
C ASN A 223 -18.45 -0.03 26.72
N LYS A 224 -17.81 -1.10 26.25
CA LYS A 224 -16.94 -1.96 27.07
C LYS A 224 -15.51 -1.96 26.51
N PRO A 225 -14.49 -2.12 27.36
CA PRO A 225 -13.11 -2.32 26.89
C PRO A 225 -13.04 -3.51 25.94
N PHE A 226 -12.50 -3.28 24.74
CA PHE A 226 -12.27 -4.31 23.73
C PHE A 226 -10.78 -4.65 23.69
N TYR A 227 -10.43 -5.87 24.07
CA TYR A 227 -9.07 -6.37 23.97
C TYR A 227 -8.92 -7.24 22.73
N ILE A 228 -8.14 -6.79 21.75
CA ILE A 228 -7.80 -7.61 20.58
C ILE A 228 -7.13 -8.90 21.05
N LYS A 229 -7.85 -10.03 20.93
CA LYS A 229 -7.34 -11.40 21.04
C LYS A 229 -7.41 -11.99 19.65
N GLY A 230 -6.34 -11.78 18.89
CA GLY A 230 -6.33 -11.96 17.45
C GLY A 230 -5.54 -13.18 16.98
N ILE A 231 -5.83 -13.58 15.74
CA ILE A 231 -5.06 -14.55 14.97
C ILE A 231 -4.84 -14.03 13.55
N ASN A 232 -3.61 -14.12 13.04
CA ASN A 232 -3.34 -13.88 11.63
C ASN A 232 -3.81 -15.11 10.84
N TYR A 233 -4.62 -14.89 9.81
CA TYR A 233 -5.36 -15.96 9.15
C TYR A 233 -5.00 -16.09 7.67
N TYR A 234 -4.70 -17.34 7.31
CA TYR A 234 -4.78 -17.87 5.97
C TYR A 234 -5.48 -19.23 6.01
N PRO A 235 -6.28 -19.60 4.99
CA PRO A 235 -6.76 -20.96 4.87
C PRO A 235 -5.58 -21.92 4.71
N LYS A 236 -5.65 -23.05 5.41
CA LYS A 236 -4.57 -24.02 5.51
C LYS A 236 -4.02 -24.50 4.15
N ASP A 237 -4.91 -24.78 3.20
CA ASP A 237 -4.57 -25.39 1.92
C ASP A 237 -4.34 -24.36 0.78
N SER A 238 -4.46 -23.07 1.09
CA SER A 238 -4.22 -21.97 0.14
C SER A 238 -3.60 -20.74 0.83
N PRO A 239 -2.46 -20.89 1.54
CA PRO A 239 -1.87 -19.79 2.26
C PRO A 239 -1.25 -18.76 1.30
N TRP A 240 -1.41 -17.47 1.60
CA TRP A 240 -1.16 -16.33 0.68
C TRP A 240 -1.98 -16.34 -0.62
N GLU A 241 -2.89 -17.29 -0.82
CA GLU A 241 -3.79 -17.40 -1.96
C GLU A 241 -5.25 -17.58 -1.49
N MET A 242 -5.62 -16.90 -0.41
CA MET A 242 -6.96 -16.97 0.19
C MET A 242 -8.05 -16.52 -0.78
N PHE A 243 -7.78 -15.43 -1.50
CA PHE A 243 -8.67 -14.85 -2.51
C PHE A 243 -8.27 -15.32 -3.92
N GLY A 244 -9.23 -15.30 -4.84
CA GLY A 244 -9.08 -15.76 -6.22
C GLY A 244 -9.61 -17.19 -6.43
N PRO A 245 -9.02 -17.97 -7.35
CA PRO A 245 -9.57 -19.26 -7.78
C PRO A 245 -9.68 -20.34 -6.69
N LYS A 246 -8.89 -20.22 -5.60
CA LYS A 246 -8.90 -21.16 -4.48
C LYS A 246 -9.86 -20.76 -3.35
N PHE A 247 -10.53 -19.60 -3.48
CA PHE A 247 -11.45 -19.09 -2.47
C PHE A 247 -12.58 -20.08 -2.21
N LYS A 248 -12.83 -20.37 -0.93
CA LYS A 248 -13.93 -21.21 -0.46
C LYS A 248 -14.50 -20.65 0.82
N ASP A 249 -15.65 -19.99 0.71
CA ASP A 249 -16.43 -19.43 1.81
C ASP A 249 -16.72 -20.45 2.92
N SER A 250 -17.08 -21.69 2.57
CA SER A 250 -17.34 -22.79 3.51
C SER A 250 -16.13 -23.17 4.36
N ILE A 251 -14.91 -23.04 3.84
CA ILE A 251 -13.68 -23.28 4.60
C ILE A 251 -13.45 -22.12 5.56
N ILE A 252 -13.61 -20.89 5.10
CA ILE A 252 -13.48 -19.68 5.93
C ILE A 252 -14.52 -19.69 7.05
N GLU A 253 -15.76 -20.11 6.79
CA GLU A 253 -16.81 -20.21 7.82
C GLU A 253 -16.47 -21.25 8.89
N GLN A 254 -15.94 -22.42 8.50
CA GLN A 254 -15.49 -23.43 9.45
C GLN A 254 -14.30 -22.94 10.28
N ASP A 255 -13.36 -22.26 9.64
CA ASP A 255 -12.18 -21.71 10.29
C ASP A 255 -12.54 -20.58 11.24
N PHE A 256 -13.41 -19.65 10.85
CA PHE A 256 -13.82 -18.52 11.70
C PHE A 256 -14.67 -19.00 12.89
N ARG A 257 -15.50 -20.02 12.70
CA ARG A 257 -16.16 -20.68 13.84
C ARG A 257 -15.14 -21.26 14.81
N LYS A 258 -14.13 -21.95 14.30
CA LYS A 258 -13.04 -22.50 15.12
C LYS A 258 -12.25 -21.40 15.83
N VAL A 259 -11.98 -20.28 15.16
CA VAL A 259 -11.33 -19.09 15.76
C VAL A 259 -12.16 -18.58 16.94
N ALA A 260 -13.47 -18.43 16.77
CA ALA A 260 -14.37 -18.02 17.84
C ALA A 260 -14.44 -19.06 18.98
N ASP A 261 -14.53 -20.35 18.67
CA ASP A 261 -14.55 -21.46 19.64
C ASP A 261 -13.25 -21.53 20.46
N LEU A 262 -12.12 -21.12 19.89
CA LEU A 262 -10.82 -21.00 20.57
C LEU A 262 -10.71 -19.73 21.44
N GLY A 263 -11.75 -18.89 21.49
CA GLY A 263 -11.80 -17.69 22.32
C GLY A 263 -11.17 -16.43 21.70
N PHE A 264 -10.78 -16.49 20.42
CA PHE A 264 -10.35 -15.30 19.69
C PHE A 264 -11.55 -14.45 19.28
N ASN A 265 -11.35 -13.13 19.23
CA ASN A 265 -12.39 -12.17 18.82
C ASN A 265 -12.01 -11.38 17.56
N THR A 266 -10.79 -11.55 17.07
CA THR A 266 -10.25 -10.78 15.94
C THR A 266 -9.50 -11.70 14.98
N VAL A 267 -9.67 -11.48 13.68
CA VAL A 267 -8.83 -12.07 12.63
C VAL A 267 -8.13 -10.97 11.85
N ARG A 268 -6.86 -11.19 11.50
CA ARG A 268 -6.12 -10.32 10.56
C ARG A 268 -5.96 -11.05 9.24
N ILE A 269 -6.42 -10.41 8.16
CA ILE A 269 -6.41 -10.95 6.78
C ILE A 269 -5.64 -10.03 5.84
N PHE A 270 -5.23 -10.55 4.69
CA PHE A 270 -4.35 -9.86 3.75
C PHE A 270 -4.99 -9.72 2.38
N VAL A 271 -5.06 -8.48 1.91
CA VAL A 271 -5.51 -8.09 0.58
C VAL A 271 -4.27 -7.77 -0.23
N ASN A 272 -3.93 -8.66 -1.16
CA ASN A 272 -2.75 -8.49 -2.01
C ASN A 272 -3.02 -7.46 -3.10
N PHE A 273 -2.17 -6.43 -3.19
CA PHE A 273 -2.33 -5.33 -4.15
C PHE A 273 -2.44 -5.83 -5.61
N THR A 274 -1.58 -6.78 -5.98
CA THR A 274 -1.53 -7.31 -7.35
C THR A 274 -2.70 -8.23 -7.64
N ASP A 275 -3.05 -9.13 -6.73
CA ASP A 275 -4.10 -10.13 -6.97
C ASP A 275 -5.48 -9.48 -7.07
N PHE A 276 -5.73 -8.47 -6.23
CA PHE A 276 -6.97 -7.70 -6.25
C PHE A 276 -7.12 -6.81 -7.50
N GLY A 277 -6.09 -6.69 -8.34
CA GLY A 277 -6.17 -5.98 -9.62
C GLY A 277 -5.52 -4.59 -9.63
N LYS A 278 -4.69 -4.26 -8.63
CA LYS A 278 -3.96 -2.98 -8.55
C LYS A 278 -4.93 -1.78 -8.63
N GLU A 279 -4.75 -0.87 -9.59
CA GLU A 279 -5.65 0.25 -9.85
C GLU A 279 -7.03 -0.17 -10.40
N ASN A 280 -7.15 -1.36 -10.98
CA ASN A 280 -8.38 -1.89 -11.56
C ASN A 280 -8.92 -3.02 -10.69
N VAL A 281 -9.44 -2.66 -9.51
CA VAL A 281 -9.89 -3.63 -8.51
C VAL A 281 -10.93 -4.60 -9.10
N LYS A 282 -10.66 -5.90 -8.99
CA LYS A 282 -11.48 -6.96 -9.59
C LYS A 282 -12.80 -7.14 -8.81
N PRO A 283 -13.97 -7.06 -9.47
CA PRO A 283 -15.26 -7.26 -8.80
C PRO A 283 -15.39 -8.61 -8.10
N GLU A 284 -14.85 -9.69 -8.69
CA GLU A 284 -14.85 -11.03 -8.09
C GLU A 284 -14.16 -11.04 -6.71
N TYR A 285 -13.00 -10.40 -6.59
CA TYR A 285 -12.24 -10.36 -5.34
C TYR A 285 -12.94 -9.51 -4.28
N LEU A 286 -13.65 -8.44 -4.69
CA LEU A 286 -14.49 -7.65 -3.79
C LEU A 286 -15.64 -8.49 -3.22
N GLU A 287 -16.30 -9.30 -4.04
CA GLU A 287 -17.38 -10.17 -3.55
C GLU A 287 -16.85 -11.27 -2.61
N GLN A 288 -15.65 -11.79 -2.84
CA GLN A 288 -15.01 -12.73 -1.92
C GLN A 288 -14.61 -12.07 -0.58
N LEU A 289 -14.11 -10.82 -0.60
CA LEU A 289 -13.85 -10.04 0.60
C LEU A 289 -15.15 -9.75 1.35
N ARG A 290 -16.23 -9.39 0.65
CA ARG A 290 -17.57 -9.21 1.22
C ARG A 290 -18.05 -10.49 1.90
N ALA A 291 -17.96 -11.64 1.23
CA ALA A 291 -18.33 -12.93 1.80
C ALA A 291 -17.52 -13.25 3.07
N THR A 292 -16.20 -13.00 3.05
CA THR A 292 -15.32 -13.18 4.22
C THR A 292 -15.76 -12.30 5.40
N LEU A 293 -16.03 -11.01 5.15
CA LEU A 293 -16.45 -10.08 6.19
C LEU A 293 -17.84 -10.42 6.74
N ASN A 294 -18.79 -10.83 5.88
CA ASN A 294 -20.11 -11.31 6.29
C ASN A 294 -20.00 -12.56 7.20
N ILE A 295 -19.08 -13.49 6.88
CA ILE A 295 -18.81 -14.66 7.71
C ILE A 295 -18.25 -14.23 9.07
N ALA A 296 -17.31 -13.27 9.11
CA ALA A 296 -16.79 -12.74 10.38
C ALA A 296 -17.90 -12.12 11.22
N GLU A 297 -18.78 -11.31 10.61
CA GLU A 297 -19.92 -10.70 11.31
C GLU A 297 -20.85 -11.76 11.91
N LYS A 298 -21.16 -12.82 11.14
CA LYS A 298 -22.00 -13.94 11.60
C LYS A 298 -21.40 -14.69 12.80
N GLN A 299 -20.07 -14.70 12.93
CA GLN A 299 -19.36 -15.31 14.06
C GLN A 299 -19.00 -14.31 15.18
N ASP A 300 -19.51 -13.06 15.13
CA ASP A 300 -19.13 -11.95 16.03
C ASP A 300 -17.61 -11.71 16.12
N LEU A 301 -16.90 -11.99 15.02
CA LEU A 301 -15.48 -11.70 14.87
C LEU A 301 -15.28 -10.32 14.27
N LYS A 302 -14.23 -9.63 14.73
CA LYS A 302 -13.72 -8.41 14.14
C LYS A 302 -12.56 -8.69 13.20
N VAL A 303 -12.37 -7.86 12.17
CA VAL A 303 -11.42 -8.10 11.08
C VAL A 303 -10.48 -6.91 10.92
N ILE A 304 -9.17 -7.17 10.98
CA ILE A 304 -8.15 -6.22 10.54
C ILE A 304 -7.79 -6.58 9.09
N VAL A 305 -8.03 -5.65 8.16
CA VAL A 305 -7.80 -5.87 6.73
C VAL A 305 -6.52 -5.17 6.31
N THR A 306 -5.50 -5.94 5.95
CA THR A 306 -4.19 -5.44 5.51
C THR A 306 -4.18 -5.19 3.99
N LEU A 307 -4.03 -3.94 3.55
CA LEU A 307 -4.34 -3.50 2.17
C LEU A 307 -3.23 -3.63 1.12
N PHE A 308 -1.99 -3.27 1.47
CA PHE A 308 -0.89 -3.16 0.49
C PHE A 308 0.17 -4.25 0.67
N ASP A 309 -0.28 -5.49 0.86
CA ASP A 309 0.63 -6.62 0.89
C ASP A 309 1.40 -6.73 -0.44
N PHE A 310 2.71 -6.95 -0.36
CA PHE A 310 3.67 -6.96 -1.49
C PHE A 310 3.73 -5.71 -2.40
N PHE A 311 3.16 -4.56 -1.98
CA PHE A 311 3.32 -3.30 -2.71
C PHE A 311 4.75 -2.73 -2.61
N GLY A 312 5.25 -2.09 -3.68
CA GLY A 312 6.59 -1.50 -3.74
C GLY A 312 6.76 -0.30 -4.68
N GLN A 313 5.67 0.41 -5.03
CA GLN A 313 5.71 1.54 -5.99
C GLN A 313 5.52 2.90 -5.30
N TYR A 314 6.56 3.40 -4.65
CA TYR A 314 6.48 4.57 -3.75
C TYR A 314 6.57 5.95 -4.43
N ASP A 315 6.93 6.01 -5.72
CA ASP A 315 7.06 7.28 -6.43
C ASP A 315 5.74 8.04 -6.53
N ILE A 316 5.79 9.37 -6.36
CA ILE A 316 4.60 10.23 -6.31
C ILE A 316 3.73 10.13 -7.56
N ILE A 317 4.33 9.87 -8.72
CA ILE A 317 3.59 9.73 -9.98
C ILE A 317 2.65 8.51 -9.94
N ASN A 318 3.02 7.46 -9.18
CA ASN A 318 2.25 6.25 -8.97
C ASN A 318 1.22 6.39 -7.84
N TRP A 319 1.11 7.52 -7.15
CA TRP A 319 0.11 7.63 -6.07
C TRP A 319 -1.34 7.54 -6.58
N SER A 320 -1.55 7.82 -7.85
CA SER A 320 -2.86 7.64 -8.49
C SER A 320 -3.29 6.16 -8.61
N ILE A 321 -2.36 5.20 -8.71
CA ILE A 321 -2.72 3.77 -8.70
C ILE A 321 -3.11 3.32 -7.28
N THR A 322 -2.42 3.84 -6.26
CA THR A 322 -2.78 3.66 -4.85
C THR A 322 -4.16 4.25 -4.57
N GLU A 323 -4.45 5.44 -5.11
CA GLU A 323 -5.75 6.10 -4.97
C GLU A 323 -6.90 5.28 -5.52
N GLN A 324 -6.77 4.73 -6.73
CA GLN A 324 -7.78 3.87 -7.34
C GLN A 324 -8.00 2.59 -6.55
N HIS A 325 -6.91 1.98 -6.07
CA HIS A 325 -6.98 0.77 -5.26
C HIS A 325 -7.73 1.01 -3.95
N LEU A 326 -7.38 2.08 -3.23
CA LEU A 326 -8.06 2.48 -1.99
C LEU A 326 -9.54 2.78 -2.24
N LYS A 327 -9.87 3.54 -3.29
CA LYS A 327 -11.26 3.80 -3.66
C LYS A 327 -12.02 2.49 -3.91
N GLY A 328 -11.44 1.59 -4.69
CA GLY A 328 -12.07 0.34 -5.10
C GLY A 328 -12.30 -0.64 -3.97
N ILE A 329 -11.48 -0.61 -2.91
CA ILE A 329 -11.59 -1.54 -1.76
C ILE A 329 -12.23 -0.87 -0.54
N VAL A 330 -11.73 0.27 -0.09
CA VAL A 330 -12.17 0.88 1.18
C VAL A 330 -13.59 1.43 1.09
N ALA A 331 -13.91 2.17 0.01
CA ALA A 331 -15.21 2.83 -0.10
C ALA A 331 -16.41 1.86 -0.09
N PRO A 332 -16.38 0.69 -0.76
CA PRO A 332 -17.46 -0.30 -0.70
C PRO A 332 -17.70 -0.95 0.67
N PHE A 333 -16.74 -0.89 1.60
CA PHE A 333 -16.81 -1.56 2.91
C PHE A 333 -16.87 -0.61 4.11
N LYS A 334 -16.96 0.71 3.89
CA LYS A 334 -16.99 1.74 4.96
C LYS A 334 -18.12 1.60 5.99
N ALA A 335 -19.11 0.75 5.72
CA ALA A 335 -20.26 0.46 6.58
C ALA A 335 -20.24 -0.95 7.20
N HIS A 336 -19.22 -1.76 6.90
CA HIS A 336 -19.21 -3.17 7.27
C HIS A 336 -18.79 -3.40 8.74
N LYS A 337 -19.72 -3.83 9.60
CA LYS A 337 -19.54 -3.93 11.06
C LYS A 337 -18.45 -4.89 11.55
N ALA A 338 -18.14 -5.92 10.76
CA ALA A 338 -17.03 -6.82 11.07
C ALA A 338 -15.65 -6.13 10.99
N ILE A 339 -15.48 -5.04 10.26
CA ILE A 339 -14.17 -4.39 10.15
C ILE A 339 -13.83 -3.75 11.50
N LEU A 340 -12.67 -4.11 12.05
CA LEU A 340 -12.04 -3.43 13.18
C LEU A 340 -11.24 -2.24 12.68
N ALA A 341 -10.35 -2.52 11.72
CA ALA A 341 -9.40 -1.55 11.21
C ALA A 341 -8.91 -1.89 9.80
N TRP A 342 -8.49 -0.83 9.11
CA TRP A 342 -7.61 -0.93 7.95
C TRP A 342 -6.16 -0.90 8.41
N ASP A 343 -5.41 -1.96 8.15
CA ASP A 343 -3.96 -1.97 8.23
C ASP A 343 -3.42 -1.57 6.86
N VAL A 344 -2.72 -0.44 6.78
CA VAL A 344 -2.23 0.06 5.48
C VAL A 344 -1.34 -0.98 4.81
N LYS A 345 -0.37 -1.52 5.55
CA LYS A 345 0.65 -2.40 4.97
C LYS A 345 1.34 -3.22 6.05
N ASN A 346 1.62 -4.47 5.69
CA ASN A 346 2.46 -5.37 6.47
C ASN A 346 3.94 -4.98 6.40
N GLU A 347 4.62 -4.93 7.56
CA GLU A 347 6.06 -4.71 7.72
C GLU A 347 6.61 -3.53 6.90
N ALA A 348 5.94 -2.39 6.99
CA ALA A 348 6.22 -1.22 6.14
C ALA A 348 7.66 -0.66 6.28
N ASP A 349 8.31 -0.90 7.42
CA ASP A 349 9.71 -0.51 7.65
C ASP A 349 10.70 -1.31 6.81
N LEU A 350 10.37 -2.53 6.38
CA LEU A 350 11.26 -3.33 5.54
C LEU A 350 11.52 -2.67 4.19
N ASP A 351 10.53 -1.93 3.67
CA ASP A 351 10.64 -1.23 2.40
C ASP A 351 11.59 -0.02 2.48
N MET A 352 11.85 0.49 3.68
CA MET A 352 12.84 1.56 3.91
C MET A 352 14.29 1.07 3.77
N ASN A 353 14.51 -0.24 3.66
CA ASN A 353 15.83 -0.79 3.31
C ASN A 353 16.12 -0.71 1.80
N VAL A 354 15.07 -0.53 0.98
CA VAL A 354 15.14 -0.51 -0.49
C VAL A 354 14.83 0.89 -1.03
N HIS A 355 13.92 1.61 -0.38
CA HIS A 355 13.49 2.96 -0.73
C HIS A 355 13.92 3.96 0.35
N SER A 356 13.92 5.25 0.03
CA SER A 356 14.21 6.27 1.06
C SER A 356 13.13 6.26 2.15
N VAL A 357 13.54 6.50 3.39
CA VAL A 357 12.61 6.60 4.55
C VAL A 357 11.51 7.62 4.25
N GLU A 358 11.89 8.75 3.66
CA GLU A 358 10.96 9.82 3.30
C GLU A 358 9.98 9.40 2.20
N GLN A 359 10.39 8.57 1.23
CA GLN A 359 9.47 8.08 0.19
C GLN A 359 8.37 7.19 0.81
N VAL A 360 8.77 6.23 1.64
CA VAL A 360 7.85 5.28 2.30
C VAL A 360 6.95 6.00 3.30
N GLN A 361 7.51 6.83 4.17
CA GLN A 361 6.74 7.60 5.16
C GLN A 361 5.67 8.46 4.49
N HIS A 362 6.03 9.19 3.42
CA HIS A 362 5.07 10.08 2.76
C HIS A 362 3.94 9.31 2.06
N TRP A 363 4.25 8.15 1.48
CA TRP A 363 3.22 7.30 0.89
C TRP A 363 2.28 6.73 1.95
N LEU A 364 2.80 6.33 3.12
CA LEU A 364 1.98 5.87 4.25
C LEU A 364 1.04 6.96 4.77
N GLU A 365 1.53 8.18 4.94
CA GLU A 365 0.70 9.34 5.33
C GLU A 365 -0.41 9.59 4.31
N PHE A 366 -0.07 9.56 3.02
CA PHE A 366 -1.03 9.68 1.93
C PHE A 366 -2.08 8.57 1.98
N ALA A 367 -1.66 7.30 2.09
CA ALA A 367 -2.59 6.17 2.16
C ALA A 367 -3.52 6.29 3.37
N LEU A 368 -3.01 6.68 4.54
CA LEU A 368 -3.83 6.93 5.75
C LEU A 368 -4.86 8.04 5.52
N GLU A 369 -4.46 9.16 4.91
CA GLU A 369 -5.37 10.26 4.58
C GLU A 369 -6.49 9.79 3.64
N ARG A 370 -6.13 9.02 2.60
CA ARG A 370 -7.10 8.51 1.62
C ARG A 370 -8.02 7.44 2.19
N ILE A 371 -7.53 6.56 3.06
CA ILE A 371 -8.39 5.60 3.79
C ILE A 371 -9.41 6.37 4.62
N ARG A 372 -8.99 7.37 5.41
CA ARG A 372 -9.91 8.19 6.22
C ARG A 372 -10.91 8.98 5.36
N PHE A 373 -10.52 9.38 4.15
CA PHE A 373 -11.42 10.03 3.21
C PHE A 373 -12.53 9.08 2.74
N TYR A 374 -12.20 7.83 2.40
CA TYR A 374 -13.16 6.84 1.91
C TYR A 374 -13.97 6.17 3.02
N ASP A 375 -13.36 6.02 4.20
CA ASP A 375 -13.94 5.41 5.38
C ASP A 375 -13.54 6.21 6.63
N PRO A 376 -14.40 7.16 7.06
CA PRO A 376 -14.17 7.93 8.27
C PRO A 376 -14.58 7.21 9.56
N ASN A 377 -15.05 5.95 9.47
CA ASN A 377 -15.71 5.23 10.55
C ASN A 377 -14.79 4.22 11.23
N HIS A 378 -14.10 3.39 10.45
CA HIS A 378 -13.24 2.33 11.00
C HIS A 378 -11.86 2.85 11.42
N LEU A 379 -11.22 2.13 12.33
CA LEU A 379 -9.88 2.48 12.82
C LEU A 379 -8.83 2.25 11.72
N VAL A 380 -7.67 2.90 11.85
CA VAL A 380 -6.54 2.71 10.93
C VAL A 380 -5.24 2.42 11.68
N THR A 381 -4.40 1.53 11.13
CA THR A 381 -3.08 1.17 11.67
C THR A 381 -2.06 0.92 10.54
N ILE A 382 -0.81 0.68 10.91
CA ILE A 382 0.25 0.18 10.03
C ILE A 382 0.93 -0.98 10.76
N GLY A 383 1.06 -2.13 10.11
CA GLY A 383 1.85 -3.26 10.58
C GLY A 383 3.34 -2.98 10.45
N TRP A 384 4.03 -2.86 11.59
CA TRP A 384 5.48 -2.62 11.64
C TRP A 384 6.22 -3.87 12.11
N LEU A 385 7.39 -4.17 11.56
CA LEU A 385 8.34 -5.03 12.28
C LEU A 385 8.96 -4.22 13.42
N HIS A 386 9.48 -3.03 13.12
CA HIS A 386 9.95 -2.05 14.09
C HIS A 386 9.24 -0.70 13.89
N PRO A 387 8.39 -0.25 14.84
CA PRO A 387 7.62 0.97 14.66
C PRO A 387 8.49 2.20 14.41
N HIS A 388 8.19 2.92 13.33
CA HIS A 388 8.90 4.14 12.98
C HIS A 388 8.57 5.29 13.97
N PRO A 389 9.56 6.00 14.55
CA PRO A 389 9.34 7.00 15.60
C PRO A 389 8.31 8.07 15.25
N TYR A 390 8.31 8.58 14.01
CA TYR A 390 7.34 9.57 13.55
C TYR A 390 5.89 9.10 13.71
N PHE A 391 5.59 7.82 13.43
CA PHE A 391 4.22 7.29 13.51
C PHE A 391 3.77 6.97 14.94
N ILE A 392 4.72 6.76 15.86
CA ILE A 392 4.44 6.58 17.28
C ILE A 392 3.83 7.87 17.86
N GLU A 393 4.44 9.02 17.55
CA GLU A 393 4.06 10.33 18.12
C GLU A 393 3.08 11.12 17.23
N ASN A 394 3.41 11.29 15.95
CA ASN A 394 2.73 12.21 15.02
C ASN A 394 1.82 11.50 14.01
N GLY A 395 1.93 10.18 13.88
CA GLY A 395 1.15 9.42 12.90
C GLY A 395 -0.36 9.53 13.14
N THR A 396 -1.16 9.54 12.07
CA THR A 396 -2.63 9.60 12.16
C THR A 396 -3.28 8.23 12.40
N THR A 397 -2.50 7.21 12.74
CA THR A 397 -3.02 5.89 13.12
C THR A 397 -3.82 5.95 14.44
N ASP A 398 -4.84 5.12 14.54
CA ASP A 398 -5.64 5.02 15.75
C ASP A 398 -4.93 4.17 16.80
N PHE A 399 -4.28 3.06 16.41
CA PHE A 399 -3.43 2.28 17.31
C PHE A 399 -2.06 2.03 16.69
N LEU A 400 -1.09 1.65 17.53
CA LEU A 400 0.23 1.24 17.11
C LEU A 400 0.24 -0.29 17.01
N THR A 401 0.72 -0.82 15.89
CA THR A 401 0.95 -2.26 15.72
C THR A 401 2.43 -2.52 15.53
N PHE A 402 2.95 -3.58 16.13
CA PHE A 402 4.33 -4.02 15.91
C PHE A 402 4.44 -5.54 15.95
N HIS A 403 5.43 -6.10 15.26
CA HIS A 403 5.71 -7.53 15.24
C HIS A 403 6.93 -7.85 16.10
N PHE A 404 6.99 -9.06 16.63
CA PHE A 404 8.08 -9.47 17.50
C PHE A 404 8.50 -10.92 17.24
N TYR A 405 9.61 -11.07 16.51
CA TYR A 405 10.29 -12.35 16.27
C TYR A 405 11.74 -12.36 16.78
N GLU A 406 12.11 -11.35 17.57
CA GLU A 406 13.42 -11.28 18.22
C GLU A 406 13.54 -12.26 19.40
N LYS A 407 14.73 -12.31 20.03
CA LYS A 407 14.92 -13.08 21.26
C LYS A 407 13.90 -12.62 22.31
N THR A 408 13.14 -13.56 22.88
CA THR A 408 12.10 -13.31 23.89
C THR A 408 12.58 -12.45 25.05
N THR A 409 13.84 -12.59 25.46
CA THR A 409 14.46 -11.77 26.52
C THR A 409 14.50 -10.26 26.22
N ARG A 410 14.28 -9.83 24.98
CA ARG A 410 14.15 -8.41 24.61
C ARG A 410 12.73 -7.86 24.76
N PHE A 411 11.71 -8.70 24.79
CA PHE A 411 10.32 -8.27 24.92
C PHE A 411 10.06 -7.40 26.16
N PRO A 412 10.61 -7.69 27.35
CA PRO A 412 10.46 -6.87 28.55
C PRO A 412 11.10 -5.47 28.45
N VAL A 413 11.90 -5.22 27.42
CA VAL A 413 12.50 -3.91 27.14
C VAL A 413 11.71 -3.19 26.05
N VAL A 414 11.40 -3.89 24.95
CA VAL A 414 10.73 -3.31 23.78
C VAL A 414 9.29 -2.93 24.10
N TYR A 415 8.51 -3.82 24.72
CA TYR A 415 7.08 -3.60 24.92
C TYR A 415 6.80 -2.45 25.90
N PRO A 416 7.41 -2.37 27.10
CA PRO A 416 7.20 -1.23 28.00
C PRO A 416 7.69 0.10 27.42
N LYS A 417 8.75 0.09 26.59
CA LYS A 417 9.22 1.29 25.88
C LYS A 417 8.13 1.82 24.94
N LEU A 418 7.54 0.96 24.11
CA LEU A 418 6.47 1.34 23.19
C LEU A 418 5.22 1.83 23.94
N LEU A 419 4.83 1.18 25.04
CA LEU A 419 3.74 1.64 25.89
C LEU A 419 3.99 3.05 26.47
N LYS A 420 5.24 3.36 26.81
CA LYS A 420 5.62 4.68 27.35
C LYS A 420 5.63 5.76 26.27
N GLU A 421 6.16 5.45 25.09
CA GLU A 421 6.34 6.41 23.99
C GLU A 421 5.03 6.67 23.22
N SER A 422 4.12 5.71 23.17
CA SER A 422 2.85 5.86 22.47
C SER A 422 1.78 6.52 23.34
N ASN A 423 0.96 7.38 22.73
CA ASN A 423 -0.31 7.87 23.29
C ASN A 423 -1.53 7.06 22.79
N LYS A 424 -1.27 5.96 22.06
CA LYS A 424 -2.26 5.10 21.42
C LYS A 424 -2.24 3.71 22.06
N PRO A 425 -3.29 2.90 21.88
CA PRO A 425 -3.21 1.47 22.17
C PRO A 425 -2.04 0.84 21.39
N VAL A 426 -1.30 -0.07 22.02
CA VAL A 426 -0.18 -0.82 21.43
C VAL A 426 -0.57 -2.29 21.29
N VAL A 427 -0.57 -2.76 20.05
CA VAL A 427 -0.97 -4.10 19.65
C VAL A 427 0.26 -4.88 19.18
N LEU A 428 0.50 -6.05 19.77
CA LEU A 428 1.46 -7.01 19.24
C LEU A 428 0.82 -7.73 18.04
N GLY A 429 1.09 -7.26 16.82
CA GLY A 429 0.40 -7.67 15.59
C GLY A 429 0.85 -9.00 15.00
N GLU A 430 2.07 -9.43 15.31
CA GLU A 430 2.56 -10.75 14.99
C GLU A 430 3.63 -11.20 15.98
N PHE A 431 3.55 -12.45 16.39
CA PHE A 431 4.59 -13.14 17.14
C PHE A 431 4.33 -14.64 17.06
N GLY A 432 5.39 -15.44 17.24
CA GLY A 432 5.27 -16.88 17.27
C GLY A 432 6.62 -17.58 17.29
N LEU A 433 6.56 -18.90 17.46
CA LEU A 433 7.73 -19.77 17.41
C LEU A 433 7.36 -21.04 16.64
N HIS A 434 8.17 -21.41 15.64
CA HIS A 434 7.93 -22.64 14.89
C HIS A 434 8.12 -23.88 15.78
N THR A 435 7.48 -25.00 15.45
CA THR A 435 7.66 -26.30 16.13
C THR A 435 8.48 -27.28 15.31
N TRP A 436 9.09 -26.84 14.20
CA TRP A 436 9.97 -27.68 13.39
C TRP A 436 11.25 -28.06 14.14
N LYS A 437 11.58 -29.36 14.12
CA LYS A 437 12.78 -29.95 14.72
C LYS A 437 13.48 -30.89 13.72
N LYS A 438 14.81 -30.81 13.66
CA LYS A 438 15.67 -31.80 12.99
C LYS A 438 16.82 -32.19 13.91
N ALA A 439 16.82 -33.45 14.36
CA ALA A 439 17.75 -33.95 15.37
C ALA A 439 17.78 -33.06 16.63
N PHE A 440 18.92 -32.44 16.95
CA PHE A 440 19.07 -31.54 18.10
C PHE A 440 18.81 -30.05 17.77
N PHE A 441 18.47 -29.72 16.53
CA PHE A 441 18.22 -28.35 16.09
C PHE A 441 16.72 -28.08 15.90
N GLY A 442 16.28 -26.87 16.21
CA GLY A 442 14.90 -26.42 16.08
C GLY A 442 14.15 -26.41 17.42
N ASN A 443 12.83 -26.42 17.35
CA ASN A 443 11.95 -26.13 18.47
C ASN A 443 10.93 -27.27 18.67
N SER A 444 10.23 -27.27 19.80
CA SER A 444 9.18 -28.24 20.12
C SER A 444 7.87 -27.51 20.42
N GLU A 445 6.74 -28.22 20.43
CA GLU A 445 5.47 -27.63 20.91
C GLU A 445 5.56 -27.12 22.34
N LYS A 446 6.37 -27.77 23.19
CA LYS A 446 6.62 -27.28 24.56
C LYS A 446 7.34 -25.93 24.53
N ALA A 447 8.38 -25.78 23.70
CA ALA A 447 9.08 -24.51 23.55
C ALA A 447 8.19 -23.42 22.94
N GLN A 448 7.29 -23.77 22.02
CA GLN A 448 6.28 -22.84 21.50
C GLN A 448 5.33 -22.38 22.63
N ALA A 449 4.81 -23.30 23.44
CA ALA A 449 3.98 -22.96 24.60
C ALA A 449 4.73 -22.07 25.61
N GLU A 450 5.97 -22.40 25.95
CA GLU A 450 6.81 -21.59 26.86
C GLU A 450 7.08 -20.18 26.29
N HIS A 451 7.29 -20.06 24.97
CA HIS A 451 7.45 -18.77 24.30
C HIS A 451 6.19 -17.91 24.42
N PHE A 452 5.02 -18.46 24.10
CA PHE A 452 3.74 -17.74 24.19
C PHE A 452 3.42 -17.36 25.63
N GLN A 453 3.58 -18.29 26.58
CA GLN A 453 3.37 -18.02 28.00
C GLN A 453 4.24 -16.88 28.51
N TYR A 454 5.51 -16.82 28.08
CA TYR A 454 6.41 -15.74 28.45
C TYR A 454 5.94 -14.39 27.91
N ILE A 455 5.49 -14.32 26.65
CA ILE A 455 4.96 -13.08 26.05
C ILE A 455 3.65 -12.66 26.71
N PHE A 456 2.71 -13.60 26.95
CA PHE A 456 1.42 -13.33 27.57
C PHE A 456 1.56 -12.74 28.97
N LYS A 457 2.53 -13.20 29.77
CA LYS A 457 2.82 -12.59 31.08
C LYS A 457 2.97 -11.07 31.00
N PHE A 458 3.74 -10.56 30.03
CA PHE A 458 3.96 -9.12 29.87
C PHE A 458 2.76 -8.41 29.24
N LEU A 459 2.03 -9.08 28.35
CA LEU A 459 0.81 -8.53 27.77
C LEU A 459 -0.29 -8.37 28.82
N GLU A 460 -0.43 -9.32 29.76
CA GLU A 460 -1.38 -9.27 30.88
C GLU A 460 -1.10 -8.10 31.84
N GLU A 461 0.17 -7.82 32.09
CA GLU A 461 0.64 -6.66 32.87
C GLU A 461 0.47 -5.32 32.12
N GLY A 462 0.29 -5.36 30.79
CA GLY A 462 0.14 -4.21 29.90
C GLY A 462 -1.27 -4.02 29.33
N GLU A 463 -1.36 -3.79 28.02
CA GLU A 463 -2.61 -3.47 27.31
C GLU A 463 -3.34 -4.68 26.73
N LYS A 464 -2.77 -5.90 26.87
CA LYS A 464 -3.40 -7.20 26.56
C LYS A 464 -3.75 -7.45 25.08
N HIS A 465 -3.39 -6.54 24.18
CA HIS A 465 -3.66 -6.66 22.76
C HIS A 465 -2.61 -7.51 22.04
N PHE A 466 -3.06 -8.57 21.35
CA PHE A 466 -2.18 -9.41 20.56
C PHE A 466 -2.88 -10.02 19.34
N ILE A 467 -2.10 -10.38 18.34
CA ILE A 467 -2.52 -11.15 17.18
C ILE A 467 -1.45 -12.21 16.93
N ALA A 468 -1.77 -13.47 17.19
CA ALA A 468 -0.81 -14.56 17.08
C ALA A 468 -0.54 -14.91 15.61
N TRP A 469 0.68 -15.35 15.30
CA TRP A 469 1.02 -15.98 14.03
C TRP A 469 1.24 -17.48 14.27
N THR A 470 0.40 -18.39 13.78
CA THR A 470 -0.83 -18.24 12.95
C THR A 470 -1.81 -19.40 13.29
N LEU A 471 -2.98 -19.49 12.65
CA LEU A 471 -3.98 -20.50 12.99
C LEU A 471 -3.50 -21.94 12.72
N TYR A 472 -2.94 -22.20 11.53
CA TYR A 472 -2.56 -23.55 11.09
C TYR A 472 -1.09 -23.67 10.74
N ASP A 473 -0.55 -24.88 10.90
CA ASP A 473 0.61 -25.31 10.11
C ASP A 473 0.21 -25.49 8.64
N PHE A 474 1.09 -25.05 7.75
CA PHE A 474 0.84 -25.10 6.33
C PHE A 474 1.47 -26.35 5.70
N PRO A 475 0.68 -27.21 5.02
CA PRO A 475 1.23 -28.35 4.27
C PRO A 475 2.22 -27.90 3.20
N GLU A 476 1.88 -26.82 2.51
CA GLU A 476 2.65 -26.22 1.42
C GLU A 476 2.73 -24.70 1.58
N LEU A 477 3.81 -24.12 1.06
CA LEU A 477 4.02 -22.68 1.02
C LEU A 477 4.26 -22.27 -0.43
N PRO A 478 3.79 -21.10 -0.86
CA PRO A 478 4.10 -20.57 -2.17
C PRO A 478 5.61 -20.35 -2.31
N LYS A 479 6.17 -20.85 -3.41
CA LYS A 479 7.62 -20.78 -3.69
C LYS A 479 8.04 -19.35 -4.03
N GLU A 480 7.11 -18.57 -4.54
CA GLU A 480 7.26 -17.18 -4.93
C GLU A 480 7.56 -16.30 -3.71
N VAL A 481 6.99 -16.65 -2.55
CA VAL A 481 7.18 -15.91 -1.29
C VAL A 481 8.38 -16.45 -0.50
N PHE A 482 8.51 -17.78 -0.37
CA PHE A 482 9.48 -18.38 0.57
C PHE A 482 10.69 -19.06 -0.10
N GLY A 483 10.68 -19.18 -1.43
CA GLY A 483 11.65 -19.99 -2.16
C GLY A 483 11.48 -21.50 -1.90
N SER A 484 12.48 -22.29 -2.33
CA SER A 484 12.45 -23.76 -2.27
C SER A 484 13.36 -24.35 -1.17
N LEU A 485 14.13 -23.53 -0.47
CA LEU A 485 15.16 -23.99 0.47
C LEU A 485 14.55 -24.55 1.77
N PRO A 486 14.77 -25.84 2.12
CA PRO A 486 14.10 -26.48 3.25
C PRO A 486 14.33 -25.80 4.62
N TRP A 487 15.52 -25.27 4.88
CA TRP A 487 15.82 -24.59 6.15
C TRP A 487 15.12 -23.23 6.29
N ARG A 488 14.60 -22.65 5.20
CA ARG A 488 13.76 -21.46 5.23
C ARG A 488 12.27 -21.83 5.31
N THR A 489 11.84 -22.82 4.53
CA THR A 489 10.42 -23.18 4.40
C THR A 489 9.91 -24.05 5.54
N LEU A 490 10.69 -24.98 6.08
CA LEU A 490 10.23 -25.90 7.13
C LEU A 490 9.87 -25.19 8.44
N PRO A 491 10.66 -24.22 8.95
CA PRO A 491 10.23 -23.39 10.08
C PRO A 491 8.89 -22.70 9.82
N GLN A 492 8.76 -22.05 8.66
CA GLN A 492 7.56 -21.27 8.29
C GLN A 492 6.29 -22.14 8.17
N LYS A 493 6.45 -23.40 7.73
CA LYS A 493 5.34 -24.38 7.69
C LYS A 493 4.81 -24.77 9.07
N ASN A 494 5.61 -24.62 10.13
CA ASN A 494 5.32 -25.19 11.44
C ASN A 494 5.06 -24.10 12.52
N MET A 495 4.49 -22.95 12.12
CA MET A 495 4.21 -21.81 13.02
C MET A 495 2.82 -21.87 13.68
N GLY A 496 1.93 -22.74 13.22
CA GLY A 496 0.53 -22.76 13.63
C GLY A 496 0.34 -23.08 15.11
N ILE A 497 -0.77 -22.60 15.67
CA ILE A 497 -1.30 -23.07 16.96
C ILE A 497 -2.09 -24.38 16.82
N LEU A 498 -2.53 -24.68 15.61
CA LEU A 498 -3.04 -25.98 15.17
C LEU A 498 -2.04 -26.65 14.22
N ASP A 499 -1.99 -27.98 14.22
CA ASP A 499 -1.22 -28.73 13.23
C ASP A 499 -1.89 -28.68 11.83
N LYS A 500 -1.23 -29.29 10.84
CA LYS A 500 -1.73 -29.37 9.45
C LYS A 500 -3.02 -30.21 9.28
N ASN A 501 -3.46 -30.90 10.32
CA ASN A 501 -4.72 -31.64 10.35
C ASN A 501 -5.80 -30.87 11.15
N GLY A 502 -5.47 -29.68 11.67
CA GLY A 502 -6.34 -28.88 12.51
C GLY A 502 -6.44 -29.37 13.95
N LYS A 503 -5.52 -30.21 14.41
CA LYS A 503 -5.46 -30.65 15.81
C LYS A 503 -4.76 -29.59 16.67
N PRO A 504 -5.27 -29.32 17.89
CA PRO A 504 -4.62 -28.44 18.86
C PRO A 504 -3.17 -28.85 19.14
N LYS A 505 -2.25 -27.89 19.09
CA LYS A 505 -0.91 -28.04 19.68
C LYS A 505 -0.89 -27.59 21.12
N LYS A 506 0.16 -27.97 21.87
CA LYS A 506 0.33 -27.58 23.29
C LYS A 506 0.26 -26.08 23.56
N VAL A 507 0.58 -25.24 22.59
CA VAL A 507 0.52 -23.78 22.76
C VAL A 507 -0.89 -23.30 23.13
N LEU A 508 -1.95 -23.99 22.71
CA LEU A 508 -3.32 -23.63 23.08
C LEU A 508 -3.61 -23.74 24.58
N GLU A 509 -2.85 -24.54 25.32
CA GLU A 509 -3.00 -24.68 26.78
C GLU A 509 -2.61 -23.41 27.56
N VAL A 510 -1.91 -22.46 26.89
CA VAL A 510 -1.43 -21.22 27.52
C VAL A 510 -2.12 -19.95 27.00
N PHE A 511 -3.11 -20.07 26.11
CA PHE A 511 -3.87 -18.89 25.65
C PHE A 511 -4.83 -18.39 26.75
N PRO A 512 -4.95 -17.05 26.93
CA PRO A 512 -5.75 -16.43 27.99
C PRO A 512 -7.21 -16.16 27.63
#